data_AF-A0A432PVD5-F1
#
_entry.id   AF-A0A432PVD5-F1
#
_cell.length_a   1.000
_cell.length_b   1.000
_cell.length_c   1.000
_cell.angle_alpha   90.00
_cell.angle_beta   90.00
_cell.angle_gamma   90.00
#
_symmetry.space_group_name_H-M   'P 1'
#
loop_
_entity.id
_entity.type
_entity.pdbx_description
1 polymer ?
#
loop_
_entity_poly.entity_id
_entity_poly.type
_entity_poly.pdbx_seq_one_letter_code
_entity_poly.pdbx_strand_id
1 'polypeptide(L)'
;EISFLVERRLRELQSLGIDTRYVDVKKIVGEVRPIAEANIKLRFILEKYAQERGIEPTEEDVEEQYKELAQQYGTTVEEVKKYFKENNLEPVVKEDARRKKALKEIISKVKVKEVEQKESEKKEEKEEVKNESQGNT
;
A
#
# COMPACT_ATOMS: atom_id res chain seq x y z
N GLU A 1 5.76 -8.53 -6.65
CA GLU A 1 5.42 -7.10 -6.72
C GLU A 1 4.70 -6.68 -8.00
N ILE A 2 5.34 -6.68 -9.18
CA ILE A 2 4.70 -6.22 -10.43
C ILE A 2 3.39 -6.97 -10.71
N SER A 3 3.40 -8.31 -10.70
CA SER A 3 2.18 -9.10 -10.96
C SER A 3 1.04 -8.75 -10.00
N PHE A 4 1.35 -8.58 -8.72
CA PHE A 4 0.36 -8.18 -7.71
C PHE A 4 -0.23 -6.79 -7.98
N LEU A 5 0.60 -5.81 -8.38
CA LEU A 5 0.14 -4.47 -8.72
C LEU A 5 -0.67 -4.45 -10.03
N VAL A 6 -0.28 -5.26 -11.02
CA VAL A 6 -1.05 -5.45 -12.26
C VAL A 6 -2.43 -6.01 -11.93
N GLU A 7 -2.50 -7.08 -11.15
CA GLU A 7 -3.77 -7.68 -10.74
C GLU A 7 -4.64 -6.71 -9.94
N ARG A 8 -4.04 -5.93 -9.02
CA ARG A 8 -4.74 -4.88 -8.28
C ARG A 8 -5.34 -3.84 -9.22
N ARG A 9 -4.57 -3.37 -10.20
CA ARG A 9 -5.04 -2.41 -11.21
C ARG A 9 -6.15 -2.99 -12.08
N LEU A 10 -6.06 -4.25 -12.48
CA LEU A 10 -7.11 -4.92 -13.24
C LEU A 10 -8.41 -5.04 -12.43
N ARG A 11 -8.33 -5.43 -11.15
CA ARG A 11 -9.52 -5.48 -10.26
C ARG A 11 -10.18 -4.11 -10.09
N GLU A 12 -9.38 -3.05 -9.96
CA GLU A 12 -9.87 -1.68 -9.92
C GLU A 12 -10.61 -1.32 -11.21
N LEU A 13 -10.02 -1.57 -12.39
CA LEU A 13 -10.68 -1.32 -13.67
C LEU A 13 -11.99 -2.11 -13.80
N GLN A 14 -12.02 -3.38 -13.39
CA GLN A 14 -13.26 -4.18 -13.35
C GLN A 14 -14.32 -3.56 -12.44
N SER A 15 -13.93 -3.05 -11.28
CA SER A 15 -14.86 -2.39 -10.34
C SER A 15 -15.46 -1.09 -10.91
N LEU A 16 -14.75 -0.45 -11.86
CA LEU A 16 -15.24 0.69 -12.63
C LEU A 16 -16.06 0.29 -13.88
N GLY A 17 -16.35 -1.00 -14.06
CA GLY A 17 -17.11 -1.52 -15.19
C GLY A 17 -16.31 -1.72 -16.48
N ILE A 18 -14.98 -1.64 -16.42
CA ILE A 18 -14.11 -1.81 -17.60
C ILE A 18 -13.83 -3.29 -17.84
N ASP A 19 -14.11 -3.77 -19.06
CA ASP A 19 -13.80 -5.13 -19.48
C ASP A 19 -12.29 -5.33 -19.66
N THR A 20 -11.68 -6.03 -18.71
CA THR A 20 -10.23 -6.27 -18.67
C THR A 20 -9.72 -7.21 -19.75
N ARG A 21 -10.60 -7.91 -20.49
CA ARG A 21 -10.19 -8.76 -21.63
C ARG A 21 -9.56 -7.95 -22.77
N TYR A 22 -9.92 -6.67 -22.88
CA TYR A 22 -9.44 -5.77 -23.93
C TYR A 22 -8.36 -4.79 -23.44
N VAL A 23 -7.92 -4.92 -22.19
CA VAL A 23 -6.92 -4.04 -21.61
C VAL A 23 -5.52 -4.49 -22.00
N ASP A 24 -4.68 -3.55 -22.44
CA ASP A 24 -3.28 -3.81 -22.74
C ASP A 24 -2.47 -3.96 -21.45
N VAL A 25 -2.22 -5.21 -21.06
CA VAL A 25 -1.46 -5.55 -19.86
C VAL A 25 -0.03 -4.98 -19.89
N LYS A 26 0.59 -4.82 -21.07
CA LYS A 26 1.95 -4.25 -21.16
C LYS A 26 1.97 -2.79 -20.73
N LYS A 27 0.93 -2.03 -21.04
CA LYS A 27 0.79 -0.64 -20.58
C LYS A 27 0.67 -0.58 -19.06
N ILE A 28 -0.18 -1.43 -18.47
CA ILE A 28 -0.31 -1.51 -17.00
C ILE A 28 1.04 -1.87 -16.36
N VAL A 29 1.78 -2.83 -16.92
CA VAL A 29 3.13 -3.16 -16.42
C VAL A 29 4.05 -1.93 -16.44
N GLY A 30 3.98 -1.12 -17.51
CA GLY A 30 4.71 0.15 -17.59
C GLY A 30 4.31 1.14 -16.50
N GLU A 31 3.01 1.29 -16.24
CA GLU A 31 2.46 2.18 -15.21
C GLU A 31 2.86 1.77 -13.79
N VAL A 32 2.81 0.47 -13.48
CA VAL A 32 3.07 -0.01 -12.11
C VAL A 32 4.55 -0.26 -11.82
N ARG A 33 5.42 -0.33 -12.84
CA ARG A 33 6.86 -0.54 -12.67
C ARG A 33 7.51 0.45 -11.69
N PRO A 34 7.36 1.79 -11.82
CA PRO A 34 7.98 2.72 -10.88
C PRO A 34 7.49 2.51 -9.43
N ILE A 35 6.21 2.16 -9.26
CA ILE A 35 5.62 1.87 -7.95
C ILE A 35 6.25 0.59 -7.36
N ALA A 36 6.37 -0.47 -8.17
CA ALA A 36 7.00 -1.71 -7.77
C ALA A 36 8.45 -1.50 -7.33
N GLU A 37 9.21 -0.72 -8.11
CA GLU A 37 10.60 -0.38 -7.78
C GLU A 37 10.70 0.39 -6.46
N ALA A 38 9.82 1.37 -6.23
CA ALA A 38 9.76 2.12 -4.99
C ALA A 38 9.43 1.22 -3.79
N ASN A 39 8.46 0.33 -3.92
CA ASN A 39 8.07 -0.61 -2.87
C ASN A 39 9.20 -1.57 -2.51
N ILE A 40 9.92 -2.10 -3.50
CA ILE A 40 11.07 -2.97 -3.27
C ILE A 40 12.21 -2.21 -2.59
N LYS A 41 12.54 -0.99 -3.07
CA LYS A 41 13.55 -0.13 -2.42
C LYS A 41 13.19 0.15 -0.96
N LEU A 42 11.94 0.52 -0.69
CA LEU A 42 11.46 0.77 0.67
C LEU A 42 11.62 -0.47 1.57
N ARG A 43 11.22 -1.65 1.08
CA ARG A 43 11.38 -2.91 1.83
C ARG A 43 12.85 -3.16 2.19
N PHE A 44 13.76 -3.02 1.22
CA PHE A 44 15.19 -3.20 1.45
C PHE A 44 15.76 -2.19 2.44
N ILE A 45 15.37 -0.92 2.35
CA ILE A 45 15.82 0.13 3.26
C ILE A 45 15.38 -0.18 4.69
N LEU A 46 14.10 -0.53 4.89
CA LEU A 46 13.56 -0.86 6.21
C LEU A 46 14.21 -2.13 6.79
N GLU A 47 14.45 -3.14 5.96
CA GLU A 47 15.12 -4.37 6.39
C GLU A 47 16.56 -4.10 6.82
N LYS A 48 17.31 -3.32 6.04
CA LYS A 48 18.69 -2.93 6.38
C LYS A 48 18.74 -2.08 7.64
N TYR A 49 17.84 -1.11 7.77
CA TYR A 49 17.70 -0.32 8.99
C TYR A 49 17.44 -1.20 10.22
N ALA A 50 16.50 -2.16 10.10
CA ALA A 50 16.19 -3.09 11.18
C ALA A 50 17.39 -3.95 11.58
N GLN A 51 18.12 -4.48 10.60
CA GLN A 51 19.33 -5.28 10.81
C GLN A 51 20.41 -4.47 11.55
N GLU A 52 20.71 -3.26 11.09
CA GLU A 52 21.74 -2.40 11.69
C GLU A 52 21.41 -1.94 13.11
N ARG A 53 20.12 -1.81 13.43
CA ARG A 53 19.63 -1.38 14.75
C ARG A 53 19.29 -2.53 15.69
N GLY A 54 19.39 -3.79 15.23
CA GLY A 54 18.99 -4.95 16.02
C GLY A 54 17.49 -4.97 16.36
N ILE A 55 16.65 -4.47 15.45
CA ILE A 55 15.20 -4.40 15.65
C ILE A 55 14.61 -5.79 15.41
N GLU A 56 14.02 -6.35 16.46
CA GLU A 56 13.27 -7.60 16.39
C GLU A 56 11.79 -7.37 16.75
N PRO A 57 10.86 -8.00 16.02
CA PRO A 57 9.44 -7.92 16.34
C PRO A 57 9.16 -8.70 17.64
N THR A 58 8.30 -8.16 18.49
CA THR A 58 7.73 -8.90 19.63
C THR A 58 6.64 -9.85 19.16
N GLU A 59 6.19 -10.74 20.05
CA GLU A 59 5.00 -11.57 19.78
C GLU A 59 3.76 -10.71 19.49
N GLU A 60 3.62 -9.57 20.16
CA GLU A 60 2.53 -8.62 19.92
C GLU A 60 2.63 -7.97 18.52
N ASP A 61 3.83 -7.60 18.08
CA ASP A 61 4.05 -7.05 16.73
C ASP A 61 3.61 -8.08 15.65
N VAL A 62 3.94 -9.36 15.86
CA VAL A 62 3.55 -10.46 14.95
C VAL A 62 2.05 -10.73 15.02
N GLU A 63 1.45 -10.68 16.21
CA GLU A 63 0.00 -10.83 16.39
C GLU A 63 -0.78 -9.71 15.68
N GLU A 64 -0.30 -8.47 15.77
CA GLU A 64 -0.84 -7.32 15.04
C GLU A 64 -0.81 -7.58 13.52
N GLN A 65 0.29 -8.14 12.99
CA GLN A 65 0.36 -8.52 11.58
C GLN A 65 -0.67 -9.58 11.18
N TYR A 66 -0.86 -10.62 12.00
CA TYR A 66 -1.88 -11.61 11.72
C TYR A 66 -3.30 -11.02 11.74
N LYS A 67 -3.58 -10.07 12.63
CA LYS A 67 -4.87 -9.34 12.65
C LYS A 67 -5.09 -8.52 11.38
N GLU A 68 -4.06 -7.82 10.91
CA GLU A 68 -4.15 -7.05 9.66
C GLU A 68 -4.36 -7.96 8.45
N LEU A 69 -3.64 -9.07 8.36
CA LEU A 69 -3.82 -10.07 7.31
C LEU A 69 -5.23 -10.68 7.32
N ALA A 70 -5.76 -10.98 8.51
CA ALA A 70 -7.11 -11.51 8.66
C ALA A 70 -8.17 -10.52 8.17
N GLN A 71 -8.04 -9.25 8.53
CA GLN A 71 -8.91 -8.17 8.02
C GLN A 71 -8.80 -8.02 6.50
N GLN A 72 -7.57 -8.04 5.97
CA GLN A 72 -7.32 -7.89 4.53
C GLN A 72 -7.89 -9.06 3.71
N TYR A 73 -7.80 -10.29 4.22
CA TYR A 73 -8.33 -11.48 3.57
C TYR A 73 -9.81 -11.74 3.87
N GLY A 74 -10.43 -10.98 4.77
CA GLY A 74 -11.82 -11.18 5.17
C GLY A 74 -12.07 -12.52 5.88
N THR A 75 -11.11 -12.97 6.69
CA THR A 75 -11.09 -14.28 7.37
C THR A 75 -10.72 -14.09 8.85
N THR A 76 -10.71 -15.16 9.65
CA THR A 76 -10.32 -15.09 11.06
C THR A 76 -8.80 -15.16 11.24
N VAL A 77 -8.31 -14.62 12.37
CA VAL A 77 -6.87 -14.67 12.72
C VAL A 77 -6.36 -16.12 12.82
N GLU A 78 -7.20 -17.01 13.33
CA GLU A 78 -6.88 -18.43 13.49
C GLU A 78 -6.67 -19.12 12.13
N GLU A 79 -7.54 -18.83 11.16
CA GLU A 79 -7.43 -19.35 9.79
C GLU A 79 -6.16 -18.84 9.09
N VAL A 80 -5.83 -17.55 9.24
CA VAL A 80 -4.58 -16.99 8.70
C VAL A 80 -3.37 -17.68 9.34
N LYS A 81 -3.31 -17.78 10.67
CA LYS A 81 -2.20 -18.43 11.37
C LYS A 81 -2.01 -19.87 10.91
N LYS A 82 -3.11 -20.62 10.79
CA LYS A 82 -3.09 -21.99 10.31
C LYS A 82 -2.51 -22.08 8.90
N TYR A 83 -3.01 -21.25 7.97
CA TYR A 83 -2.53 -21.21 6.60
C TYR A 83 -1.04 -20.88 6.51
N PHE A 84 -0.58 -19.84 7.21
CA PHE A 84 0.84 -19.44 7.17
C PHE A 84 1.74 -20.49 7.81
N LYS A 85 1.30 -21.17 8.86
CA LYS A 85 2.03 -22.28 9.49
C LYS A 85 2.13 -23.50 8.58
N GLU A 86 1.01 -23.96 8.00
CA GLU A 86 0.97 -25.12 7.12
C GLU A 86 1.84 -24.94 5.86
N ASN A 87 1.99 -23.70 5.39
CA ASN A 87 2.79 -23.36 4.22
C ASN A 87 4.24 -22.92 4.56
N ASN A 88 4.67 -23.00 5.83
CA ASN A 88 5.99 -22.52 6.29
C ASN A 88 6.28 -21.04 5.97
N LEU A 89 5.23 -20.21 5.99
CA LEU A 89 5.29 -18.77 5.70
C LEU A 89 5.35 -17.89 6.95
N GLU A 90 5.37 -18.47 8.15
CA GLU A 90 5.54 -17.72 9.41
C GLU A 90 6.76 -16.77 9.41
N PRO A 91 7.93 -17.12 8.83
CA PRO A 91 9.05 -16.19 8.73
C PRO A 91 8.70 -14.91 7.96
N VAL A 92 7.84 -15.00 6.94
CA VAL A 92 7.41 -13.85 6.14
C VAL A 92 6.63 -12.87 7.01
N VAL A 93 5.72 -13.37 7.86
CA VAL A 93 4.93 -12.53 8.78
C VAL A 93 5.85 -11.83 9.79
N LYS A 94 6.87 -12.53 10.29
CA LYS A 94 7.86 -11.93 11.19
C LYS A 94 8.69 -10.84 10.50
N GLU A 95 9.10 -11.06 9.26
CA GLU A 95 9.82 -10.03 8.49
C GLU A 95 8.94 -8.80 8.22
N ASP A 96 7.66 -9.00 7.90
CA ASP A 96 6.69 -7.92 7.71
C ASP A 96 6.53 -7.11 9.01
N ALA A 97 6.36 -7.80 10.15
CA ALA A 97 6.30 -7.18 11.47
C ALA A 97 7.56 -6.37 11.78
N ARG A 98 8.75 -6.93 11.49
CA ARG A 98 10.04 -6.26 11.69
C ARG A 98 10.13 -4.98 10.89
N ARG A 99 9.76 -5.00 9.60
CA ARG A 99 9.79 -3.81 8.73
C ARG A 99 8.80 -2.75 9.19
N LYS A 100 7.61 -3.14 9.64
CA LYS A 100 6.62 -2.21 10.19
C LYS A 100 7.14 -1.54 11.46
N LYS A 101 7.77 -2.30 12.35
CA LYS A 101 8.40 -1.77 13.57
C LYS A 101 9.53 -0.80 13.27
N ALA A 102 10.40 -1.15 12.33
CA ALA A 102 11.46 -0.25 11.84
C ALA A 102 10.89 1.08 11.31
N LEU A 103 9.81 1.02 10.52
CA LEU A 103 9.13 2.22 10.04
C LEU A 103 8.55 3.06 11.20
N LYS A 104 7.87 2.43 12.16
CA LYS A 104 7.32 3.11 13.36
C LYS A 104 8.44 3.83 14.13
N GLU A 105 9.61 3.21 14.28
CA GLU A 105 10.77 3.82 14.94
C GLU A 105 11.39 4.98 14.16
N ILE A 106 11.42 4.91 12.83
CA ILE A 106 11.88 6.04 12.01
C ILE A 106 10.91 7.22 12.18
N ILE A 107 9.60 6.98 12.07
CA ILE A 107 8.57 8.00 12.18
C ILE A 107 8.61 8.70 13.55
N SER A 108 8.85 7.98 14.64
CA SER A 108 8.91 8.57 15.99
C SER A 108 10.07 9.56 16.18
N LYS A 109 11.08 9.53 15.30
CA LYS A 109 12.24 10.44 15.32
C LYS A 109 12.08 11.63 14.37
N VAL A 110 11.06 11.64 13.51
CA VAL A 110 10.84 12.70 12.54
C VAL A 110 10.08 13.86 13.18
N LYS A 111 10.55 15.09 12.97
CA LYS A 111 9.81 16.30 13.33
C LYS A 111 8.70 16.50 12.30
N VAL A 112 7.47 16.14 12.66
CA VAL A 112 6.29 16.40 11.84
C VAL A 112 6.02 17.90 11.85
N LYS A 113 6.06 18.54 10.68
CA LYS A 113 5.63 19.92 10.51
C LYS A 113 4.19 19.90 10.01
N GLU A 114 3.24 20.30 10.84
CA GLU A 114 1.88 20.52 10.39
C GLU A 114 1.88 21.70 9.40
N VAL A 115 1.47 21.41 8.18
CA VAL A 115 1.19 22.43 7.18
C VAL A 115 -0.32 22.68 7.21
N GLU A 116 -0.72 23.88 7.61
CA GLU A 116 -2.10 24.33 7.40
C GLU A 116 -2.39 24.23 5.90
N GLN A 117 -3.39 23.43 5.53
CA GLN A 117 -3.87 23.35 4.16
C GLN A 117 -4.36 24.75 3.77
N LYS A 118 -3.55 25.48 2.98
CA LYS A 118 -4.06 26.67 2.29
C LYS A 118 -5.16 26.21 1.34
N GLU A 119 -6.31 26.81 1.54
CA GLU A 119 -7.59 26.68 0.84
C GLU A 119 -7.51 27.09 -0.66
N SER A 120 -6.43 26.73 -1.38
CA SER A 120 -6.19 27.18 -2.76
C SER A 120 -6.78 26.27 -3.85
N GLU A 121 -7.26 25.07 -3.53
CA GLU A 121 -7.86 24.17 -4.54
C GLU A 121 -9.39 24.32 -4.67
N LYS A 122 -10.07 25.08 -3.79
CA LYS A 122 -11.53 25.27 -3.85
C LYS A 122 -11.99 26.40 -4.79
N LYS A 123 -11.06 27.08 -5.48
CA LYS A 123 -11.36 28.17 -6.44
C LYS A 123 -11.28 27.75 -7.90
N GLU A 124 -10.47 26.77 -8.28
CA GLU A 124 -10.39 26.35 -9.70
C GLU A 124 -11.63 25.56 -10.13
N GLU A 125 -12.23 24.75 -9.25
CA GLU A 125 -13.46 24.00 -9.56
C GLU A 125 -14.72 24.91 -9.67
N LYS A 126 -14.67 26.14 -9.16
CA LYS A 126 -15.78 27.11 -9.29
C LYS A 126 -15.70 28.01 -10.52
N GLU A 127 -14.54 28.12 -11.18
CA GLU A 127 -14.41 28.87 -12.44
C GLU A 127 -14.64 28.00 -13.68
N GLU A 128 -14.30 26.70 -13.66
CA GLU A 128 -14.62 25.79 -14.78
C GLU A 128 -16.13 25.54 -14.92
N VAL A 129 -16.85 25.30 -13.82
CA VAL A 129 -18.31 25.08 -13.87
C VAL A 129 -19.10 26.33 -14.30
N LYS A 130 -18.52 27.52 -14.14
CA LYS A 130 -19.16 28.78 -14.56
C LYS A 130 -18.95 29.10 -16.04
N ASN A 131 -17.85 28.64 -16.65
CA ASN A 131 -17.57 28.90 -18.06
C ASN A 131 -18.29 27.92 -19.01
N GLU A 132 -18.61 26.69 -18.58
CA GLU A 132 -19.38 25.74 -19.41
C GLU A 132 -20.88 26.05 -19.45
N SER A 133 -21.43 26.78 -18.48
CA SER A 133 -22.86 27.11 -18.42
C SER A 133 -23.27 28.40 -19.17
N GLN A 134 -22.34 29.12 -19.80
CA GLN A 134 -22.62 30.33 -20.59
C GLN A 134 -22.23 30.23 -22.08
N GLY A 135 -21.88 29.03 -22.57
CA GLY A 135 -21.32 28.82 -23.91
C GLY A 135 -22.19 28.02 -24.89
N ASN A 136 -23.50 27.89 -24.67
CA ASN A 136 -24.39 27.28 -25.67
C ASN A 136 -25.68 28.10 -25.82
N THR A 137 -25.62 29.14 -26.65
CA THR A 137 -26.77 29.77 -27.31
C THR A 137 -26.57 29.65 -28.81
#